data_AF-A0A0S8BRA5-F1
#
_entry.id   AF-A0A0S8BRA5-F1
#
_cell.length_a   1.000
_cell.length_b   1.000
_cell.length_c   1.000
_cell.angle_alpha   90.00
_cell.angle_beta   90.00
_cell.angle_gamma   90.00
#
_symmetry.space_group_name_H-M   'P 1'
#
loop_
_entity.id
_entity.type
_entity.pdbx_description
1 polymer ?
#
loop_
_entity_poly.entity_id
_entity_poly.type
_entity_poly.pdbx_seq_one_letter_code
_entity_poly.pdbx_strand_id
1 'polypeptide(L)'
;MRRRFRRHTIAPGEMNITAFMNLMVILVPFLLITAVFTRMTILELNLPPASSGSNAKKQELQLEVVIRKDALELGERSSGVLKRLERNEKGYDYKGLSQALQALKERFPDKTNITIL
;
A
#
# COMPACT_ATOMS: atom_id res chain seq x y z
N MET A 1 55.61 22.96 -58.94
CA MET A 1 54.17 23.14 -58.65
C MET A 1 53.92 22.87 -57.17
N ARG A 2 53.64 23.90 -56.36
CA ARG A 2 53.43 23.79 -54.90
C ARG A 2 51.95 23.52 -54.61
N ARG A 3 51.63 22.31 -54.15
CA ARG A 3 50.29 21.89 -53.74
C ARG A 3 49.99 22.50 -52.36
N ARG A 4 49.17 23.57 -52.32
CA ARG A 4 48.68 24.16 -51.06
C ARG A 4 47.70 23.19 -50.40
N PHE A 5 48.12 22.56 -49.31
CA PHE A 5 47.21 21.88 -48.39
C PHE A 5 46.40 22.94 -47.63
N ARG A 6 45.09 22.96 -47.86
CA ARG A 6 44.14 23.81 -47.15
C ARG A 6 43.87 23.15 -45.79
N ARG A 7 44.48 23.68 -44.73
CA ARG A 7 44.18 23.29 -43.34
C ARG A 7 42.76 23.73 -43.03
N HIS A 8 41.87 22.77 -42.74
CA HIS A 8 40.55 23.06 -42.20
C HIS A 8 40.76 23.51 -40.74
N THR A 9 40.71 24.81 -40.51
CA THR A 9 40.63 25.38 -39.16
C THR A 9 39.25 25.03 -38.62
N ILE A 10 39.19 24.04 -37.73
CA ILE A 10 38.00 23.74 -36.93
C ILE A 10 37.80 24.97 -36.04
N ALA A 11 36.71 25.70 -36.25
CA ALA A 11 36.37 26.86 -35.44
C ALA A 11 36.03 26.38 -34.01
N PRO A 12 36.74 26.88 -32.96
CA PRO A 12 36.42 26.54 -31.59
C PRO A 12 35.25 27.43 -31.15
N GLY A 13 34.02 26.94 -31.27
CA GLY A 13 32.87 27.77 -30.90
C GLY A 13 31.51 27.07 -30.91
N GLU A 14 31.32 26.03 -31.71
CA GLU A 14 30.07 25.27 -31.71
C GLU A 14 30.23 24.00 -30.87
N MET A 15 30.48 24.19 -29.57
CA MET A 15 30.38 23.11 -28.59
C MET A 15 28.94 22.59 -28.63
N ASN A 16 28.72 21.45 -29.27
CA ASN A 16 27.45 20.74 -29.51
C ASN A 16 26.26 21.12 -28.61
N ILE A 17 25.66 22.30 -28.79
CA ILE A 17 24.55 22.78 -27.94
C ILE A 17 23.37 21.81 -28.07
N THR A 18 23.13 21.29 -29.28
CA THR A 18 22.14 20.24 -29.53
C THR A 18 22.43 18.95 -28.75
N ALA A 19 23.70 18.53 -28.60
CA ALA A 19 24.02 17.33 -27.82
C ALA A 19 23.81 17.56 -26.31
N PHE A 20 24.11 18.75 -25.80
CA PHE A 20 23.83 19.11 -24.41
C PHE A 20 22.32 19.23 -24.15
N MET A 21 21.57 19.82 -25.08
CA MET A 21 20.10 19.87 -25.00
C MET A 21 19.50 18.47 -24.99
N ASN A 22 19.97 17.57 -25.87
CA ASN A 22 19.53 16.17 -25.88
C ASN A 22 19.82 15.47 -24.55
N LEU A 23 20.93 15.80 -23.89
CA LEU A 23 21.28 15.28 -22.57
C LEU A 23 20.36 15.83 -21.46
N MET A 24 19.94 17.09 -21.52
CA MET A 24 18.96 17.61 -20.56
C MET A 24 17.57 17.00 -20.77
N VAL A 25 17.14 16.85 -22.03
CA VAL A 25 15.83 16.30 -22.41
C VAL A 25 15.67 14.84 -21.99
N ILE A 26 16.75 14.04 -22.00
CA ILE A 26 16.68 12.63 -21.56
C ILE A 26 16.63 12.47 -20.03
N LEU A 27 17.13 13.45 -19.27
CA LEU A 27 17.12 13.41 -17.80
C LEU A 27 15.73 13.61 -17.20
N VAL A 28 14.91 14.48 -17.81
CA VAL A 28 13.54 14.77 -17.32
C VAL A 28 12.65 13.51 -17.28
N PRO A 29 12.45 12.76 -18.38
CA PRO A 29 11.63 11.55 -18.36
C PRO A 29 12.27 10.45 -17.49
N PHE A 30 13.60 10.37 -17.41
CA PHE A 30 14.29 9.41 -16.54
C PHE A 30 13.98 9.67 -15.06
N LEU A 31 14.11 10.91 -14.60
CA LEU A 31 13.76 11.30 -13.24
C LEU A 31 12.28 11.06 -12.94
N LEU A 32 11.38 11.37 -13.88
CA LEU A 32 9.95 11.12 -13.71
C LEU A 32 9.62 9.62 -13.60
N ILE A 33 10.21 8.76 -14.44
CA ILE A 33 9.99 7.30 -14.38
C ILE A 33 10.47 6.73 -13.04
N THR A 34 11.66 7.14 -12.58
CA THR A 34 12.20 6.66 -11.29
C THR A 34 11.34 7.09 -10.09
N ALA A 35 10.80 8.32 -10.10
CA ALA A 35 9.93 8.80 -9.03
C ALA A 35 8.57 8.07 -8.98
N VAL A 36 7.99 7.77 -10.15
CA VAL A 36 6.66 7.13 -10.27
C VAL A 36 6.71 5.65 -9.86
N PHE A 37 7.87 4.99 -9.97
CA PHE A 37 8.02 3.57 -9.62
C PHE A 37 8.02 3.31 -8.09
N THR A 38 8.02 4.35 -7.25
CA THR A 38 8.04 4.19 -5.79
C THR A 38 6.68 3.84 -5.18
N ARG A 39 5.69 3.41 -5.98
CA ARG A 39 4.45 2.81 -5.48
C ARG A 39 4.57 1.28 -5.43
N MET A 40 5.68 0.80 -4.86
CA MET A 40 5.75 -0.59 -4.40
C MET A 40 4.70 -0.74 -3.31
N THR A 41 3.71 -1.59 -3.55
CA THR A 41 2.73 -2.06 -2.58
C THR A 41 3.45 -2.54 -1.33
N ILE A 42 3.46 -1.73 -0.27
CA ILE A 42 3.92 -2.14 1.05
C ILE A 42 2.86 -3.10 1.57
N LEU A 43 3.17 -4.40 1.56
CA LEU A 43 2.41 -5.37 2.32
C LEU A 43 2.75 -5.12 3.79
N GLU A 44 1.92 -4.34 4.50
CA GLU A 44 2.09 -4.08 5.92
C GLU A 44 1.80 -5.36 6.72
N LEU A 45 2.83 -6.19 6.87
CA LEU A 45 2.78 -7.35 7.75
C LEU A 45 2.88 -6.85 9.20
N ASN A 46 1.74 -6.56 9.81
CA ASN A 46 1.63 -6.24 11.24
C ASN A 46 1.95 -7.50 12.07
N LEU A 47 3.23 -7.72 12.36
CA LEU A 47 3.67 -8.70 13.34
C LEU A 47 3.46 -8.11 14.75
N PRO A 48 2.83 -8.84 15.68
CA PRO A 48 2.61 -8.34 17.04
C PRO A 48 3.97 -8.02 17.69
N PRO A 49 4.11 -6.84 18.34
CA PRO A 49 5.37 -6.48 18.96
C PRO A 49 5.67 -7.48 20.08
N ALA A 50 6.86 -8.08 20.04
CA ALA A 50 7.42 -8.80 21.16
C ALA A 50 7.63 -7.79 22.29
N SER A 51 6.68 -7.77 23.22
CA SER A 51 6.77 -7.24 24.59
C SER A 51 7.93 -6.27 24.85
N SER A 52 7.68 -4.96 24.68
CA SER A 52 8.27 -3.86 25.46
C SER A 52 8.17 -2.56 24.66
N GLY A 53 7.60 -1.53 25.27
CA GLY A 53 7.77 -0.16 24.80
C GLY A 53 6.53 0.41 24.12
N SER A 54 5.77 1.14 24.94
CA SER A 54 4.77 2.13 24.55
C SER A 54 5.15 2.91 23.29
N ASN A 55 4.51 2.58 22.18
CA ASN A 55 4.15 3.55 21.16
C ASN A 55 2.74 3.16 20.71
N ALA A 56 1.75 3.91 21.18
CA ALA A 56 0.37 3.83 20.75
C ALA A 56 0.26 4.32 19.30
N LYS A 57 0.88 3.60 18.36
CA LYS A 57 0.60 3.73 16.94
C LYS A 57 -0.77 3.09 16.78
N LYS A 58 -1.80 3.95 16.73
CA LYS A 58 -3.24 3.69 16.55
C LYS A 58 -3.47 2.22 16.18
N GLN A 59 -3.70 1.40 17.20
CA GLN A 59 -3.86 -0.05 17.04
C GLN A 59 -4.91 -0.24 15.97
N GLU A 60 -4.50 -0.70 14.79
CA GLU A 60 -5.41 -0.80 13.68
C GLU A 60 -6.42 -1.88 14.03
N LEU A 61 -7.64 -1.47 14.35
CA LEU A 61 -8.74 -2.39 14.56
C LEU A 61 -8.85 -3.29 13.31
N GLN A 62 -8.47 -4.55 13.47
CA GLN A 62 -8.54 -5.59 12.45
C GLN A 62 -9.72 -6.48 12.81
N LEU A 63 -10.84 -6.24 12.13
CA LEU A 63 -12.08 -7.00 12.34
C LEU A 63 -12.00 -8.33 11.61
N GLU A 64 -12.36 -9.39 12.31
CA GLU A 64 -12.36 -10.75 11.80
C GLU A 64 -13.69 -11.43 12.10
N VAL A 65 -14.20 -12.18 11.13
CA VAL A 65 -15.33 -13.09 11.30
C VAL A 65 -14.83 -14.50 11.09
N VAL A 66 -14.85 -15.30 12.15
CA VAL A 66 -14.44 -16.70 12.12
C VAL A 66 -15.68 -17.57 12.02
N ILE A 67 -15.73 -18.42 11.00
CA ILE A 67 -16.82 -19.35 10.76
C ILE A 67 -16.43 -20.70 11.34
N ARG A 68 -16.94 -21.02 12.53
CA ARG A 68 -16.79 -22.35 13.13
C ARG A 68 -17.98 -23.23 12.79
N LYS A 69 -17.82 -24.55 12.94
CA LYS A 69 -18.89 -25.53 12.68
C LYS A 69 -20.13 -25.32 13.55
N ASP A 70 -19.92 -24.78 14.75
CA ASP A 70 -20.86 -24.61 15.84
C ASP A 70 -21.30 -23.15 16.03
N ALA A 71 -20.52 -22.16 15.59
CA ALA A 71 -20.80 -20.75 15.82
C ALA A 71 -20.14 -19.81 14.81
N LEU A 72 -20.69 -18.60 14.68
CA LEU A 72 -20.01 -17.46 14.07
C LEU A 72 -19.37 -16.62 15.18
N GLU A 73 -18.09 -16.29 15.05
CA GLU A 73 -17.39 -15.42 15.98
C GLU A 73 -17.00 -14.12 15.26
N LEU A 74 -17.54 -13.00 15.74
CA LEU A 74 -17.07 -11.67 15.39
C LEU A 74 -16.04 -11.26 16.43
N GLY A 75 -14.85 -10.91 15.98
CA GLY A 75 -13.76 -10.52 16.87
C GLY A 75 -12.86 -9.48 16.25
N GLU A 76 -11.91 -9.07 17.08
CA GLU A 76 -10.78 -8.27 16.65
C GLU A 76 -9.52 -9.08 16.87
N ARG A 77 -8.58 -9.05 15.91
CA ARG A 77 -7.33 -9.80 16.01
C ARG A 77 -6.53 -9.51 17.29
N SER A 78 -6.66 -8.29 17.82
CA SER A 78 -5.91 -7.83 19.00
C SER A 78 -6.65 -7.99 20.33
N SER A 79 -7.99 -7.82 20.35
CA SER A 79 -8.80 -7.81 21.58
C SER A 79 -9.63 -9.09 21.80
N GLY A 80 -9.65 -10.01 20.83
CA GLY A 80 -10.33 -11.30 20.93
C GLY A 80 -11.78 -11.28 20.43
N VAL A 81 -12.56 -12.27 20.83
CA VAL A 81 -13.95 -12.43 20.37
C VAL A 81 -14.85 -11.36 21.00
N LEU A 82 -15.42 -10.50 20.17
CA LEU A 82 -16.36 -9.44 20.56
C LEU A 82 -17.77 -9.99 20.74
N LYS A 83 -18.17 -10.91 19.86
CA LYS A 83 -19.50 -11.53 19.89
C LYS A 83 -19.43 -12.92 19.29
N ARG A 84 -19.96 -13.90 20.03
CA ARG A 84 -20.17 -15.26 19.54
C ARG A 84 -21.67 -15.47 19.30
N LEU A 85 -21.99 -15.98 18.12
CA LEU A 85 -23.34 -16.27 17.66
C LEU A 85 -23.41 -17.77 17.43
N GLU A 86 -24.03 -18.49 18.36
CA GLU A 86 -24.21 -19.94 18.24
C GLU A 86 -25.06 -20.27 17.01
N ARG A 87 -24.77 -21.43 16.40
CA ARG A 87 -25.55 -21.94 15.29
C ARG A 87 -26.91 -22.43 15.79
N ASN A 88 -27.98 -21.89 15.22
CA ASN A 88 -29.33 -22.32 15.54
C ASN A 88 -29.74 -23.53 14.67
N GLU A 89 -30.89 -24.14 14.98
CA GLU A 89 -31.44 -25.27 14.20
C GLU A 89 -31.67 -24.94 12.71
N LYS A 90 -31.83 -23.65 12.38
CA LYS A 90 -31.99 -23.12 11.01
C LYS A 90 -30.66 -22.79 10.32
N GLY A 91 -29.51 -23.02 10.97
CA GLY A 91 -28.18 -22.67 10.47
C GLY A 91 -27.56 -21.45 11.16
N TYR A 92 -26.57 -20.84 10.50
CA TYR A 92 -25.84 -19.69 11.05
C TYR A 92 -26.73 -18.44 11.18
N ASP A 93 -26.58 -17.71 12.28
CA ASP A 93 -27.32 -16.47 12.53
C ASP A 93 -26.67 -15.25 11.86
N TYR A 94 -26.89 -15.13 10.54
CA TYR A 94 -26.45 -13.96 9.77
C TYR A 94 -27.18 -12.68 10.16
N LYS A 95 -28.38 -12.77 10.73
CA LYS A 95 -29.18 -11.61 11.12
C LYS A 95 -28.56 -10.96 12.37
N GLY A 96 -28.19 -11.78 13.35
CA GLY A 96 -27.43 -11.36 14.53
C GLY A 96 -26.04 -10.83 14.16
N LEU A 97 -25.36 -11.43 13.17
CA LEU A 97 -24.08 -10.93 12.69
C LEU A 97 -24.21 -9.54 12.05
N SER A 98 -25.20 -9.34 11.18
CA SER A 98 -25.44 -8.04 10.53
C SER A 98 -25.75 -6.94 11.54
N GLN A 99 -26.57 -7.23 12.56
CA GLN A 99 -26.84 -6.29 13.64
C GLN A 99 -25.58 -5.93 14.45
N ALA A 100 -24.75 -6.93 14.76
CA ALA A 100 -23.49 -6.72 15.46
C ALA A 100 -22.51 -5.86 14.63
N LEU A 101 -22.43 -6.10 13.33
CA LEU A 101 -21.59 -5.33 12.41
C LEU A 101 -22.08 -3.89 12.23
N GLN A 102 -23.38 -3.66 12.17
CA GLN A 102 -23.96 -2.30 12.10
C GLN A 102 -23.64 -1.50 13.37
N ALA A 103 -23.85 -2.09 14.55
CA ALA A 103 -23.49 -1.45 15.82
C ALA A 103 -21.98 -1.16 15.94
N LEU A 104 -21.15 -2.01 15.33
CA LEU A 104 -19.71 -1.81 15.28
C LEU A 104 -19.30 -0.72 14.30
N LYS A 105 -20.01 -0.58 13.18
CA LYS A 105 -19.81 0.47 12.18
C LYS A 105 -20.15 1.86 12.71
N GLU A 106 -21.14 1.96 13.60
CA GLU A 106 -21.45 3.21 14.32
C GLU A 106 -20.29 3.64 15.24
N ARG A 107 -19.62 2.68 15.88
CA ARG A 107 -18.49 2.94 16.77
C ARG A 107 -17.19 3.21 16.01
N PHE A 108 -17.04 2.61 14.84
CA PHE A 108 -15.84 2.68 14.01
C PHE A 108 -16.19 2.97 12.53
N PRO A 109 -16.61 4.21 12.20
CA PRO A 109 -17.08 4.58 10.87
C PRO A 109 -16.00 4.46 9.80
N ASP A 110 -14.74 4.70 10.17
CA ASP A 110 -13.59 4.72 9.24
C ASP A 110 -13.18 3.33 8.73
N LYS A 111 -13.65 2.24 9.35
CA LYS A 111 -13.25 0.87 9.00
C LYS A 111 -14.23 0.24 8.03
N THR A 112 -13.77 -0.11 6.84
CA THR A 112 -14.56 -0.74 5.77
C THR A 112 -14.13 -2.18 5.45
N ASN A 113 -13.02 -2.63 6.03
CA ASN A 113 -12.41 -3.90 5.70
C ASN A 113 -12.66 -4.91 6.83
N ILE A 114 -12.96 -6.15 6.44
CA ILE A 114 -13.17 -7.28 7.36
C ILE A 114 -12.55 -8.53 6.75
N THR A 115 -11.91 -9.35 7.57
CA THR A 115 -11.35 -10.65 7.14
C THR A 115 -12.30 -11.76 7.52
N ILE A 116 -12.51 -12.72 6.62
CA ILE A 116 -13.35 -13.90 6.87
C ILE A 116 -12.44 -15.13 6.91
N LEU A 117 -12.56 -15.92 7.98
CA LEU A 117 -11.73 -17.11 8.26
C LEU A 117 -12.60 -18.35 8.47
#